data_AF-A0A1C5AA97-F1
#
_entry.id   AF-A0A1C5AA97-F1
#
_cell.length_a   1.000
_cell.length_b   1.000
_cell.length_c   1.000
_cell.angle_alpha   90.00
_cell.angle_beta   90.00
_cell.angle_gamma   90.00
#
_symmetry.space_group_name_H-M   'P 1'
#
loop_
_entity.id
_entity.type
_entity.pdbx_description
1 polymer ?
#
loop_
_entity_poly.entity_id
_entity_poly.type
_entity_poly.pdbx_seq_one_letter_code
_entity_poly.pdbx_strand_id
1 'polypeptide(L)'
;MPALSVDDVLVLPRLPRLDESTTAFRPVRRMITAPSGFEGEGFPVRRAFAGVPVSELDPFLHLDQMGEVEYAPGEPKGTAWHPHRGFETVTYIIDGVFDHQDSHGGGGTITNGDTQWMTAGTAM
;
A
#
# COMPACT_ATOMS: atom_id res chain seq x y z
N MET A 1 9.17 -4.78 -11.05
CA MET A 1 7.83 -5.32 -11.48
C MET A 1 6.96 -4.15 -11.93
N PRO A 2 6.33 -4.19 -13.12
CA PRO A 2 5.48 -3.10 -13.59
C PRO A 2 4.18 -3.02 -12.78
N ALA A 3 3.53 -1.86 -12.80
CA ALA A 3 2.18 -1.69 -12.28
C ALA A 3 1.18 -2.53 -13.10
N LEU A 4 0.17 -3.07 -12.43
CA LEU A 4 -1.00 -3.66 -13.06
C LEU A 4 -2.15 -2.66 -12.94
N SER A 5 -2.63 -2.22 -14.11
CA SER A 5 -3.84 -1.41 -14.25
C SER A 5 -5.02 -2.32 -14.61
N VAL A 6 -6.21 -1.96 -14.16
CA VAL A 6 -7.46 -2.52 -14.69
C VAL A 6 -8.26 -1.38 -15.30
N ASP A 7 -8.74 -1.56 -16.54
CA ASP A 7 -9.42 -0.49 -17.29
C ASP A 7 -10.70 0.01 -16.57
N ASP A 8 -11.35 -0.87 -15.81
CA ASP A 8 -12.50 -0.55 -14.98
C ASP A 8 -12.58 -1.48 -13.77
N VAL A 9 -12.25 -0.96 -12.57
CA VAL A 9 -12.40 -1.73 -11.31
C VAL A 9 -13.85 -2.17 -11.05
N LEU A 10 -14.83 -1.53 -11.68
CA LEU A 10 -16.26 -1.83 -11.52
C LEU A 10 -16.70 -3.04 -12.33
N VAL A 11 -15.89 -3.55 -13.27
CA VAL A 11 -16.19 -4.80 -14.00
C VAL A 11 -15.85 -6.05 -13.22
N LEU A 12 -15.09 -5.92 -12.12
CA LEU A 12 -14.83 -7.06 -11.23
C LEU A 12 -16.14 -7.54 -10.61
N PRO A 13 -16.38 -8.87 -10.54
CA PRO A 13 -17.57 -9.39 -9.89
C PRO A 13 -17.71 -8.83 -8.47
N ARG A 14 -18.77 -8.06 -8.24
CA ARG A 14 -19.06 -7.56 -6.89
C ARG A 14 -19.35 -8.74 -5.98
N LEU A 15 -18.78 -8.73 -4.79
CA LEU A 15 -19.18 -9.67 -3.75
C LEU A 15 -20.69 -9.51 -3.49
N PRO A 16 -21.44 -10.61 -3.36
CA PRO A 16 -22.87 -10.52 -3.06
C PRO A 16 -23.06 -9.81 -1.73
N ARG A 17 -24.11 -9.00 -1.62
CA ARG A 17 -24.55 -8.55 -0.30
C ARG A 17 -24.99 -9.77 0.49
N LEU A 18 -24.36 -9.96 1.63
CA LEU A 18 -24.71 -11.02 2.56
C LEU A 18 -25.97 -10.61 3.33
N ASP A 19 -26.88 -11.56 3.55
CA ASP A 19 -28.09 -11.32 4.33
C ASP A 19 -27.72 -11.13 5.80
N GLU A 20 -27.98 -9.93 6.33
CA GLU A 20 -27.60 -9.55 7.69
C GLU A 20 -28.30 -10.38 8.77
N SER A 21 -29.48 -10.94 8.48
CA SER A 21 -30.25 -11.73 9.43
C SER A 21 -29.70 -13.15 9.63
N THR A 22 -28.95 -13.66 8.64
CA THR A 22 -28.42 -15.03 8.62
C THR A 22 -26.89 -15.07 8.66
N THR A 23 -26.22 -13.94 8.44
CA THR A 23 -24.76 -13.85 8.40
C THR A 23 -24.18 -13.54 9.77
N ALA A 24 -23.33 -14.43 10.29
CA ALA A 24 -22.53 -14.17 11.47
C ALA A 24 -21.30 -13.33 11.11
N PHE A 25 -21.36 -12.00 11.33
CA PHE A 25 -20.23 -11.11 11.09
C PHE A 25 -19.16 -11.21 12.19
N ARG A 26 -17.89 -11.09 11.79
CA ARG A 26 -16.78 -11.01 12.75
C ARG A 26 -16.88 -9.66 13.50
N PRO A 27 -16.82 -9.64 14.84
CA PRO A 27 -16.86 -8.39 15.58
C PRO A 27 -15.55 -7.61 15.41
N VAL A 28 -15.63 -6.28 15.51
CA VAL A 28 -14.44 -5.43 15.62
C VAL A 28 -13.77 -5.73 16.95
N ARG A 29 -12.55 -6.29 16.91
CA ARG A 29 -11.79 -6.63 18.12
C ARG A 29 -11.10 -5.42 18.73
N ARG A 30 -10.58 -4.51 17.89
CA ARG A 30 -9.86 -3.31 18.31
C ARG A 30 -10.02 -2.21 17.27
N MET A 31 -10.12 -0.98 17.74
CA MET A 31 -10.00 0.22 16.93
C MET A 31 -8.79 1.00 17.43
N ILE A 32 -7.92 1.39 16.51
CA ILE A 32 -6.71 2.17 16.81
C ILE A 32 -6.65 3.37 15.89
N THR A 33 -6.04 4.45 16.37
CA THR A 33 -5.71 5.60 15.55
C THR A 33 -4.28 5.46 15.07
N ALA A 34 -4.07 5.43 13.76
CA ALA A 34 -2.76 5.33 13.16
C ALA A 34 -1.92 6.59 13.50
N PRO A 35 -0.76 6.45 14.17
CA PRO A 35 0.13 7.58 14.38
C PRO A 35 0.69 8.10 13.05
N SER A 36 0.95 9.40 12.99
CA SER A 36 1.56 10.07 11.85
C SER A 36 3.09 10.07 11.95
N GLY A 37 3.75 10.07 10.80
CA GLY A 37 5.20 10.16 10.68
C GLY A 37 5.63 10.61 9.28
N PHE A 38 6.93 10.52 9.01
CA PHE A 38 7.51 10.78 7.70
C PHE A 38 8.39 9.62 7.26
N GLU A 39 8.40 9.31 5.97
CA GLU A 39 9.24 8.29 5.34
C GLU A 39 10.02 8.86 4.17
N GLY A 40 11.13 8.21 3.82
CA GLY A 40 12.03 8.66 2.75
C GLY A 40 12.47 10.11 2.93
N GLU A 41 12.37 10.90 1.86
CA GLU A 41 12.72 12.33 1.87
C GLU A 41 11.52 13.22 2.22
N GLY A 42 10.68 12.79 3.17
CA GLY A 42 9.62 13.62 3.77
C GLY A 42 8.19 13.28 3.34
N PHE A 43 7.91 12.04 2.93
CA PHE A 43 6.54 11.60 2.66
C PHE A 43 5.74 11.50 3.96
N PRO A 44 4.66 12.27 4.14
CA PRO A 44 3.81 12.11 5.31
C PRO A 44 3.07 10.77 5.22
N VAL A 45 3.09 10.01 6.32
CA VAL A 45 2.41 8.71 6.40
C VAL A 45 1.58 8.59 7.68
N ARG A 46 0.53 7.77 7.62
CA ARG A 46 -0.17 7.22 8.78
C ARG A 46 0.09 5.72 8.87
N ARG A 47 0.69 5.28 9.98
CA ARG A 47 1.10 3.88 10.17
C ARG A 47 0.03 3.06 10.87
N ALA A 48 -0.78 2.35 10.09
CA ALA A 48 -1.95 1.66 10.59
C ALA A 48 -1.60 0.52 11.57
N PHE A 49 -0.49 -0.18 11.37
CA PHE A 49 -0.12 -1.32 12.22
C PHE A 49 0.74 -0.98 13.44
N ALA A 50 1.07 0.30 13.65
CA ALA A 50 1.87 0.71 14.80
C ALA A 50 1.18 0.32 16.12
N GLY A 51 1.88 -0.43 16.96
CA GLY A 51 1.39 -0.86 18.27
C GLY A 51 0.38 -2.01 18.25
N VAL A 52 0.09 -2.61 17.09
CA VAL A 52 -0.72 -3.84 17.01
C VAL A 52 0.19 -5.06 17.17
N PRO A 53 -0.18 -6.06 18.00
CA PRO A 53 0.62 -7.27 18.13
C PRO A 53 0.76 -8.00 16.79
N VAL A 54 1.98 -8.39 16.43
CA VAL A 54 2.27 -9.09 15.17
C VAL A 54 1.48 -10.39 15.03
N SER A 55 1.20 -11.10 16.13
CA SER A 55 0.36 -12.30 16.12
C SER A 55 -1.09 -12.05 15.71
N GLU A 56 -1.55 -10.79 15.70
CA GLU A 56 -2.85 -10.39 15.17
C GLU A 56 -2.77 -9.91 13.73
N LEU A 57 -1.57 -9.64 13.22
CA LEU A 57 -1.33 -9.08 11.89
C LEU A 57 -0.85 -10.12 10.88
N ASP A 58 -0.22 -11.22 11.31
CA ASP A 58 0.27 -12.30 10.45
C ASP A 58 -0.76 -12.67 9.35
N PRO A 59 -0.43 -12.55 8.04
CA PRO A 59 0.91 -12.39 7.44
C PRO A 59 1.37 -10.95 7.12
N PHE A 60 0.61 -9.94 7.53
CA PHE A 60 0.90 -8.55 7.23
C PHE A 60 1.96 -7.96 8.18
N LEU A 61 2.97 -7.31 7.61
CA LEU A 61 4.09 -6.74 8.36
C LEU A 61 3.95 -5.23 8.58
N HIS A 62 3.42 -4.52 7.58
CA HIS A 62 3.44 -3.07 7.51
C HIS A 62 2.25 -2.56 6.71
N LEU A 63 1.70 -1.42 7.10
CA LEU A 63 0.70 -0.69 6.32
C LEU A 63 0.81 0.80 6.64
N ASP A 64 1.26 1.56 5.64
CA ASP A 64 1.25 3.01 5.67
C ASP A 64 0.26 3.52 4.63
N GLN A 65 -0.53 4.50 5.05
CA GLN A 65 -1.25 5.38 4.13
C GLN A 65 -0.40 6.63 3.93
N MET A 66 0.10 6.85 2.72
CA MET A 66 0.90 8.01 2.35
C MET A 66 -0.01 9.18 1.91
N GLY A 67 0.32 10.41 2.30
CA GLY A 67 -0.52 11.59 2.04
C GLY A 67 -1.69 11.75 3.04
N GLU A 68 -2.77 12.45 2.71
CA GLU A 68 -3.01 13.28 1.51
C GLU A 68 -2.09 14.51 1.52
N VAL A 69 -1.47 14.80 0.37
CA VAL A 69 -0.58 15.95 0.21
C VAL A 69 -0.58 16.38 -1.25
N GLU A 70 -0.69 17.69 -1.47
CA GLU A 70 -0.52 18.32 -2.78
C GLU A 70 0.91 18.81 -2.92
N TYR A 71 1.64 18.27 -3.89
CA TYR A 71 3.01 18.68 -4.18
C TYR A 71 3.05 19.56 -5.43
N ALA A 72 3.72 20.72 -5.33
CA ALA A 72 4.04 21.52 -6.50
C ALA A 72 5.17 20.87 -7.33
N PRO A 73 5.35 21.25 -8.62
CA PRO A 73 6.43 20.73 -9.44
C PRO A 73 7.81 20.86 -8.77
N GLY A 74 8.52 19.74 -8.63
CA GLY A 74 9.87 19.66 -8.01
C GLY A 74 9.89 19.52 -6.48
N GLU A 75 8.71 19.56 -5.84
CA GLU A 75 8.58 19.28 -4.40
C GLU A 75 8.66 17.78 -4.04
N PRO A 76 8.08 16.84 -4.81
CA PRO A 76 8.23 15.42 -4.49
C PRO A 76 9.70 15.02 -4.53
N LYS A 77 10.22 14.50 -3.41
CA LYS A 77 11.62 14.08 -3.28
C LYS A 77 11.83 12.58 -3.43
N GLY A 78 10.79 11.77 -3.26
CA GLY A 78 10.92 10.33 -3.38
C GLY A 78 11.57 9.70 -2.15
N THR A 79 12.05 8.48 -2.33
CA THR A 79 12.90 7.78 -1.38
C THR A 79 14.20 7.45 -2.10
N ALA A 80 15.35 7.53 -1.41
CA ALA A 80 16.59 7.00 -1.96
C ALA A 80 16.51 5.47 -2.19
N TRP A 81 17.48 4.94 -2.94
CA TRP A 81 17.67 3.50 -3.08
C TRP A 81 17.74 2.81 -1.71
N HIS A 82 16.93 1.77 -1.53
CA HIS A 82 16.88 0.99 -0.29
C HIS A 82 16.53 -0.47 -0.59
N PRO A 83 17.05 -1.43 0.18
CA PRO A 83 16.84 -2.85 -0.08
C PRO A 83 15.57 -3.40 0.59
N HIS A 84 14.99 -4.42 -0.02
CA HIS A 84 13.97 -5.29 0.62
C HIS A 84 14.40 -6.77 0.56
N ARG A 85 13.97 -7.57 1.54
CA ARG A 85 14.25 -9.02 1.61
C ARG A 85 13.20 -9.76 2.42
N GLY A 86 12.73 -10.88 1.87
CA GLY A 86 11.93 -11.87 2.60
C GLY A 86 10.43 -11.58 2.68
N PHE A 87 9.96 -10.53 2.02
CA PHE A 87 8.54 -10.15 1.97
C PHE A 87 8.20 -9.51 0.62
N GLU A 88 6.94 -9.09 0.51
CA GLU A 88 6.40 -8.42 -0.67
C GLU A 88 5.90 -7.03 -0.28
N THR A 89 6.06 -6.07 -1.19
CA THR A 89 5.45 -4.74 -1.06
C THR A 89 4.30 -4.64 -2.05
N VAL A 90 3.14 -4.19 -1.56
CA VAL A 90 1.97 -3.91 -2.39
C VAL A 90 1.67 -2.42 -2.30
N THR A 91 1.79 -1.73 -3.42
CA THR A 91 1.50 -0.29 -3.55
C THR A 91 0.23 -0.14 -4.36
N TYR A 92 -0.77 0.53 -3.79
CA TYR A 92 -2.01 0.90 -4.46
C TYR A 92 -2.16 2.42 -4.43
N ILE A 93 -2.32 3.05 -5.60
CA ILE A 93 -2.46 4.50 -5.71
C ILE A 93 -3.95 4.85 -5.77
N ILE A 94 -4.41 5.62 -4.78
CA ILE A 94 -5.76 6.18 -4.76
C ILE A 94 -5.81 7.41 -5.66
N ASP A 95 -4.89 8.35 -5.44
CA ASP A 95 -4.73 9.57 -6.22
C ASP A 95 -3.24 9.98 -6.28
N GLY A 96 -2.80 10.45 -7.44
CA GLY A 96 -1.42 10.84 -7.73
C GLY A 96 -0.67 9.89 -8.68
N VAL A 97 0.64 10.11 -8.77
CA VAL A 97 1.53 9.34 -9.64
C VAL A 97 2.78 8.97 -8.87
N PHE A 98 3.23 7.73 -8.99
CA PHE A 98 4.43 7.22 -8.34
C PHE A 98 5.33 6.51 -9.35
N ASP A 99 6.53 7.03 -9.54
CA ASP A 99 7.56 6.37 -10.35
C ASP A 99 8.44 5.50 -9.46
N HIS A 100 8.69 4.27 -9.89
CA HIS A 100 9.59 3.35 -9.19
C HIS A 100 10.63 2.76 -10.15
N GLN A 101 11.79 2.42 -9.59
CA GLN A 101 12.85 1.70 -10.28
C GLN A 101 13.46 0.66 -9.34
N ASP A 102 13.82 -0.51 -9.87
CA ASP A 102 14.41 -1.60 -9.10
C ASP A 102 15.79 -2.01 -9.61
N SER A 103 16.52 -2.74 -8.77
CA SER A 103 17.90 -3.17 -9.02
C SER A 103 18.05 -4.21 -10.14
N HIS A 104 16.95 -4.82 -10.60
CA HIS A 104 16.92 -5.76 -11.72
C HIS A 104 16.65 -5.06 -13.06
N GLY A 105 16.63 -3.72 -13.08
CA GLY A 105 16.30 -2.91 -14.26
C GLY A 105 14.80 -2.82 -14.54
N GLY A 106 13.96 -3.36 -13.65
CA GLY A 106 12.53 -3.13 -13.66
C GLY A 106 12.18 -1.74 -13.11
N GLY A 107 10.91 -1.39 -13.23
CA GLY A 107 10.46 -0.03 -12.97
C GLY A 107 9.12 0.22 -13.64
N GLY A 108 8.57 1.40 -13.38
CA GLY A 108 7.31 1.83 -13.98
C GLY A 108 6.70 3.02 -13.28
N THR A 109 5.69 3.57 -13.94
CA THR A 109 4.80 4.59 -13.38
C THR A 109 3.54 3.88 -12.86
N ILE A 110 3.15 4.20 -11.65
CA ILE A 110 1.93 3.70 -10.98
C ILE A 110 0.99 4.91 -10.83
N THR A 111 -0.21 4.82 -11.37
CA THR A 111 -1.20 5.91 -11.40
C THR A 111 -2.50 5.53 -10.69
N ASN A 112 -3.47 6.42 -10.65
CA ASN A 112 -4.76 6.22 -9.96
C ASN A 112 -5.41 4.88 -10.31
N GLY A 113 -5.65 4.05 -9.29
CA GLY A 113 -6.25 2.73 -9.42
C GLY A 113 -5.26 1.60 -9.72
N ASP A 114 -4.02 1.91 -10.06
CA ASP A 114 -3.00 0.90 -10.34
C ASP A 114 -2.52 0.24 -9.06
N THR A 115 -2.18 -1.05 -9.18
CA THR A 115 -1.54 -1.82 -8.13
C THR A 115 -0.19 -2.34 -8.61
N GLN A 116 0.86 -2.08 -7.84
CA GLN A 116 2.11 -2.81 -7.96
C GLN A 116 2.19 -3.86 -6.86
N TRP A 117 2.46 -5.10 -7.24
CA TRP A 117 2.83 -6.17 -6.33
C TRP A 117 4.27 -6.60 -6.62
N MET A 118 5.18 -6.35 -5.68
CA MET A 118 6.60 -6.61 -5.84
C MET A 118 7.08 -7.65 -4.82
N THR A 119 7.55 -8.79 -5.33
CA THR A 119 8.14 -9.86 -4.51
C THR A 119 9.64 -9.64 -4.37
N ALA A 120 10.11 -9.21 -3.19
CA ALA A 120 11.54 -8.95 -2.99
C ALA A 120 12.37 -10.25 -2.88
N GLY A 121 11.76 -11.35 -2.40
CA GLY A 121 12.42 -12.65 -2.31
C GLY A 121 13.73 -12.59 -1.51
N THR A 122 14.85 -13.02 -2.12
CA THR A 122 16.17 -13.03 -1.47
C THR A 122 16.81 -11.65 -1.35
N ALA A 123 16.55 -10.74 -2.29
CA ALA A 123 16.95 -9.34 -2.26
C ALA A 123 16.33 -8.60 -3.46
N MET A 124 15.93 -7.35 -3.25
CA MET A 124 15.57 -6.40 -4.30
C MET A 124 16.01 -4.99 -3.94
#